data_AF-A0A437AJ51-F1
#
_entry.id   AF-A0A437AJ51-F1
#
_cell.length_a   1.000
_cell.length_b   1.000
_cell.length_c   1.000
_cell.angle_alpha   90.00
_cell.angle_beta   90.00
_cell.angle_gamma   90.00
#
_symmetry.space_group_name_H-M   'P 1'
#
loop_
_entity.id
_entity.type
_entity.pdbx_description
1 polymer ?
#
loop_
_entity_poly.entity_id
_entity_poly.type
_entity_poly.pdbx_seq_one_letter_code
_entity_poly.pdbx_strand_id
1 'polypeptide(L)'
;MDKDSFCLYPIYLDSSRPYSRGRKYPLNKCLPQPTSQEIQLALNQLEIQHNFDDTKRHPRDPFVYGRFSIKKSFDKAYIIKGLASVIKENRVRKVENEKKKEIKAETQTKKEVINANNPLGLQPKKKKKGKK
;
A
#
# COMPACT_ATOMS: atom_id res chain seq x y z
N MET A 1 23.90 -17.35 2.82
CA MET A 1 22.53 -17.53 2.31
C MET A 1 22.28 -19.02 2.22
N ASP A 2 21.14 -19.47 2.71
CA ASP A 2 20.76 -20.88 2.60
C ASP A 2 20.59 -21.24 1.12
N LYS A 3 21.02 -22.44 0.73
CA LYS A 3 20.99 -22.90 -0.66
C LYS A 3 19.57 -22.89 -1.25
N ASP A 4 18.57 -22.93 -0.38
CA ASP A 4 17.15 -23.02 -0.69
C ASP A 4 16.41 -21.69 -0.63
N SER A 5 17.10 -20.55 -0.59
CA SER A 5 16.46 -19.23 -0.69
C SER A 5 16.94 -18.41 -1.89
N PHE A 6 16.13 -17.45 -2.31
CA PHE A 6 16.52 -16.45 -3.30
C PHE A 6 16.35 -15.04 -2.73
N CYS A 7 17.18 -14.10 -3.21
CA CYS A 7 17.06 -12.71 -2.82
C CYS A 7 16.08 -11.94 -3.72
N LEU A 8 15.30 -11.07 -3.11
CA LEU A 8 14.49 -10.07 -3.77
C LEU A 8 14.85 -8.69 -3.21
N TYR A 9 15.21 -7.77 -4.11
CA TYR A 9 15.35 -6.36 -3.81
C TYR A 9 14.22 -5.58 -4.46
N PRO A 10 13.81 -4.41 -3.92
CA PRO A 10 12.76 -3.59 -4.52
C PRO A 10 13.02 -3.25 -6.00
N ILE A 11 14.25 -2.87 -6.35
CA ILE A 11 14.62 -2.54 -7.73
C ILE A 11 14.38 -3.68 -8.74
N TYR A 12 14.32 -4.94 -8.29
CA TYR A 12 14.05 -6.06 -9.21
C TYR A 12 12.64 -5.99 -9.80
N LEU A 13 11.70 -5.41 -9.05
CA LEU A 13 10.30 -5.26 -9.39
C LEU A 13 9.96 -3.87 -9.96
N ASP A 14 10.92 -2.95 -10.03
CA ASP A 14 10.66 -1.56 -10.41
C ASP A 14 10.52 -1.40 -11.94
N SER A 15 9.29 -1.16 -12.40
CA SER A 15 9.00 -0.93 -13.82
C SER A 15 9.51 0.41 -14.34
N SER A 16 9.86 1.36 -13.45
CA SER A 16 10.45 2.64 -13.84
C SER A 16 11.94 2.52 -14.21
N ARG A 17 12.54 1.34 -14.00
CA ARG A 17 13.95 1.07 -14.30
C ARG A 17 14.09 0.11 -15.49
N PRO A 18 15.07 0.34 -16.39
CA PRO A 18 15.42 -0.64 -17.41
C PRO A 18 16.15 -1.85 -16.80
N TYR A 19 16.23 -2.95 -17.56
CA TYR A 19 16.98 -4.15 -17.15
C TYR A 19 18.45 -3.85 -16.81
N SER A 20 19.10 -3.00 -17.61
CA SER A 20 20.49 -2.58 -17.40
C SER A 20 20.72 -1.89 -16.06
N ARG A 21 19.69 -1.25 -15.49
CA ARG A 21 19.77 -0.52 -14.22
C ARG A 21 19.31 -1.30 -13.00
N GLY A 22 18.83 -2.54 -13.15
CA GLY A 22 18.59 -3.43 -12.01
C GLY A 22 17.24 -4.16 -12.01
N ARG A 23 16.27 -3.73 -12.84
CA ARG A 23 15.03 -4.50 -13.02
C ARG A 23 15.39 -5.92 -13.47
N LYS A 24 14.78 -6.93 -12.85
CA LYS A 24 15.03 -8.35 -13.18
C LYS A 24 13.87 -9.03 -13.90
N TYR A 25 12.66 -8.49 -13.79
CA TYR A 25 11.46 -9.11 -14.34
C TYR A 25 10.85 -8.28 -15.49
N PRO A 26 10.07 -8.90 -16.40
CA PRO A 26 9.36 -8.19 -17.47
C PRO A 26 8.41 -7.09 -16.96
N LEU A 27 8.21 -6.03 -17.75
CA LEU A 27 7.45 -4.85 -17.36
C LEU A 27 6.02 -5.19 -16.90
N ASN A 28 5.36 -6.12 -17.56
CA ASN A 28 4.00 -6.58 -17.21
C ASN A 28 3.90 -7.26 -15.84
N LYS A 29 5.03 -7.70 -15.26
CA LYS A 29 5.13 -8.31 -13.92
C LYS A 29 5.72 -7.36 -12.88
N CYS A 30 6.08 -6.14 -13.28
CA CYS A 30 6.70 -5.14 -12.44
C CYS A 30 5.69 -4.04 -12.07
N LEU A 31 6.08 -3.20 -11.11
CA LEU A 31 5.30 -2.08 -10.60
C LEU A 31 6.18 -0.82 -10.56
N PRO A 32 5.61 0.38 -10.72
CA PRO A 32 6.40 1.60 -10.60
C PRO A 32 6.81 1.83 -9.14
N GLN A 33 8.10 2.03 -8.90
CA GLN A 33 8.67 2.47 -7.62
C GLN A 33 8.16 1.66 -6.41
N PRO A 34 8.35 0.33 -6.37
CA PRO A 34 7.95 -0.49 -5.23
C PRO A 34 8.84 -0.18 -4.03
N THR A 35 8.24 -0.01 -2.86
CA THR A 35 8.97 0.19 -1.60
C THR A 35 9.19 -1.14 -0.88
N SER A 36 10.19 -1.22 0.01
CA SER A 36 10.38 -2.40 0.86
C SER A 36 9.18 -2.66 1.77
N GLN A 37 8.56 -1.61 2.30
CA GLN A 37 7.35 -1.74 3.13
C GLN A 37 6.17 -2.35 2.37
N GLU A 38 5.94 -1.94 1.12
CA GLU A 38 4.90 -2.53 0.27
C GLU A 38 5.17 -4.01 0.00
N ILE A 39 6.42 -4.38 -0.28
CA ILE A 39 6.80 -5.77 -0.52
C ILE A 39 6.63 -6.60 0.75
N GLN A 40 7.07 -6.11 1.90
CA GLN A 40 6.94 -6.80 3.18
C GLN A 40 5.46 -7.04 3.53
N LEU A 41 4.64 -6.01 3.40
CA LEU A 41 3.19 -6.11 3.62
C LEU A 41 2.54 -7.15 2.70
N ALA A 42 2.90 -7.13 1.42
CA ALA A 42 2.36 -8.07 0.44
C ALA A 42 2.82 -9.51 0.70
N LEU A 43 4.09 -9.73 1.08
CA LEU A 43 4.57 -11.06 1.49
C LEU A 43 3.82 -11.57 2.72
N ASN A 44 3.56 -10.71 3.70
CA ASN A 44 2.78 -11.06 4.90
C ASN A 44 1.34 -11.43 4.54
N GLN A 45 0.68 -10.66 3.66
CA GLN A 45 -0.70 -10.94 3.22
C GLN A 45 -0.81 -12.23 2.39
N LEU A 46 0.25 -12.61 1.68
CA LEU A 46 0.34 -13.86 0.94
C LEU A 46 0.80 -15.04 1.81
N GLU A 47 1.05 -14.82 3.10
CA GLU A 47 1.55 -15.82 4.05
C GLU A 47 2.87 -16.48 3.61
N ILE A 48 3.71 -15.73 2.89
CA ILE A 48 4.98 -16.23 2.36
C ILE A 48 6.07 -15.95 3.38
N GLN A 49 6.65 -17.03 3.91
CA GLN A 49 7.79 -16.95 4.82
C GLN A 49 8.99 -16.29 4.14
N HIS A 50 9.51 -15.25 4.78
CA HIS A 50 10.67 -14.50 4.31
C HIS A 50 11.47 -13.95 5.48
N ASN A 51 12.76 -13.69 5.24
CA ASN A 51 13.59 -12.87 6.11
C ASN A 51 13.77 -11.49 5.46
N PHE A 52 13.62 -10.43 6.25
CA PHE A 52 13.76 -9.04 5.80
C PHE A 52 14.99 -8.39 6.45
N ASP A 53 15.97 -8.05 5.63
CA ASP A 53 17.12 -7.25 6.04
C ASP A 53 16.87 -5.78 5.64
N ASP A 54 16.49 -4.94 6.60
CA ASP A 54 16.20 -3.52 6.40
C ASP A 54 17.45 -2.68 6.09
N THR A 55 18.62 -3.05 6.60
CA THR A 55 19.88 -2.32 6.37
C THR A 55 20.52 -2.57 5.00
N LYS A 56 20.11 -3.63 4.30
CA LYS A 56 20.75 -4.04 3.04
C LYS A 56 20.26 -3.23 1.86
N ARG A 57 21.16 -3.00 0.91
CA ARG A 57 20.92 -2.20 -0.30
C ARG A 57 21.41 -2.93 -1.55
N HIS A 58 20.80 -2.63 -2.68
CA HIS A 58 21.26 -3.17 -3.96
C HIS A 58 22.41 -2.28 -4.49
N PRO A 59 23.54 -2.83 -4.98
CA PRO A 59 24.66 -2.00 -5.46
C PRO A 59 24.29 -1.02 -6.59
N ARG A 60 23.31 -1.40 -7.42
CA ARG A 60 22.77 -0.54 -8.49
C ARG A 60 21.69 0.45 -8.04
N ASP A 61 21.28 0.38 -6.78
CA ASP A 61 20.28 1.27 -6.17
C ASP A 61 20.56 1.48 -4.67
N PRO A 62 21.61 2.26 -4.34
CA PRO A 62 22.07 2.42 -2.96
C PRO A 62 21.16 3.31 -2.10
N PHE A 63 20.11 3.90 -2.68
CA PHE A 63 19.18 4.77 -1.96
C PHE A 63 17.95 4.02 -1.44
N VAL A 64 17.64 2.85 -1.99
CA VAL A 64 16.51 2.03 -1.57
C VAL A 64 16.99 0.90 -0.68
N TYR A 65 16.49 0.91 0.55
CA TYR A 65 16.79 -0.08 1.59
C TYR A 65 15.83 -1.26 1.52
N GLY A 66 16.32 -2.42 1.92
CA GLY A 66 15.56 -3.65 2.04
C GLY A 66 16.06 -4.76 1.12
N ARG A 67 16.31 -5.93 1.72
CA ARG A 67 16.53 -7.19 1.01
C ARG A 67 15.66 -8.27 1.62
N PHE A 68 14.96 -9.01 0.79
CA PHE A 68 14.15 -10.15 1.19
C PHE A 68 14.86 -11.44 0.81
N SER A 69 14.97 -12.39 1.74
CA SER A 69 15.37 -13.76 1.48
C SER A 69 14.13 -14.65 1.57
N ILE A 70 13.73 -15.24 0.44
CA ILE A 70 12.48 -16.01 0.31
C ILE A 70 12.83 -17.46 -0.01
N LYS A 71 12.19 -18.42 0.67
CA LYS A 71 12.39 -19.86 0.41
C LYS A 71 11.94 -20.23 -1.00
N LYS A 72 12.73 -21.06 -1.68
CA LYS A 72 12.47 -21.61 -3.01
C LYS A 72 11.40 -22.71 -3.02
N SER A 73 10.81 -23.03 -1.86
CA SER A 73 9.65 -23.91 -1.76
C SER A 73 8.43 -23.38 -2.53
N PHE A 74 8.38 -22.06 -2.74
CA PHE A 74 7.36 -21.40 -3.56
C PHE A 74 7.89 -21.14 -4.96
N ASP A 75 7.03 -21.28 -5.97
CA ASP A 75 7.37 -20.90 -7.32
C ASP A 75 7.68 -19.39 -7.39
N LYS A 76 8.85 -19.08 -7.94
CA LYS A 76 9.34 -17.72 -8.09
C LYS A 76 8.43 -16.90 -9.00
N ALA A 77 7.87 -17.49 -10.06
CA ALA A 77 6.98 -16.75 -10.95
C ALA A 77 5.65 -16.42 -10.25
N TYR A 78 5.12 -17.37 -9.47
CA TYR A 78 3.95 -17.16 -8.63
C TYR A 78 4.14 -16.02 -7.61
N ILE A 79 5.25 -16.03 -6.85
CA ILE A 79 5.55 -14.97 -5.87
C ILE A 79 5.53 -13.58 -6.51
N ILE A 80 6.22 -13.43 -7.63
CA ILE A 80 6.35 -12.13 -8.31
C ILE A 80 5.01 -11.64 -8.84
N LYS A 81 4.20 -12.53 -9.40
CA LYS A 81 2.83 -12.20 -9.86
C LYS A 81 1.94 -11.80 -8.69
N GLY A 82 1.96 -12.57 -7.60
CA GLY A 82 1.18 -12.30 -6.39
C GLY A 82 1.53 -10.95 -5.77
N LEU A 83 2.83 -10.68 -5.58
CA LEU A 83 3.32 -9.39 -5.08
C LEU A 83 2.82 -8.23 -5.93
N ALA A 84 2.91 -8.34 -7.25
CA ALA A 84 2.47 -7.28 -8.14
C ALA A 84 0.95 -6.99 -8.02
N SER A 85 0.12 -8.03 -7.87
CA SER A 85 -1.33 -7.88 -7.68
C SER A 85 -1.65 -7.23 -6.34
N VAL A 86 -1.12 -7.80 -5.26
CA VAL A 86 -1.41 -7.39 -3.89
C VAL A 86 -0.97 -5.95 -3.62
N ILE A 87 0.20 -5.54 -4.11
CA ILE A 87 0.67 -4.15 -3.96
C ILE A 87 -0.23 -3.19 -4.73
N LYS A 88 -0.68 -3.54 -5.95
CA LYS A 88 -1.63 -2.70 -6.72
C LYS A 88 -2.93 -2.52 -5.95
N GLU A 89 -3.49 -3.60 -5.42
CA GLU A 89 -4.73 -3.58 -4.63
C GLU A 89 -4.57 -2.71 -3.38
N ASN A 90 -3.45 -2.86 -2.66
CA ASN A 90 -3.15 -2.06 -1.48
C ASN A 90 -3.01 -0.56 -1.80
N ARG A 91 -2.41 -0.19 -2.94
CA ARG A 91 -2.33 1.20 -3.40
C ARG A 91 -3.71 1.81 -3.66
N VAL A 92 -4.59 1.07 -4.35
CA VAL A 92 -5.97 1.51 -4.60
C VAL A 92 -6.71 1.69 -3.27
N ARG A 93 -6.63 0.69 -2.39
CA ARG A 93 -7.26 0.73 -1.06
C ARG A 93 -6.76 1.90 -0.22
N LYS A 94 -5.47 2.23 -0.28
CA LYS A 94 -4.89 3.38 0.43
C LYS A 94 -5.52 4.70 -0.03
N VAL A 95 -5.59 4.92 -1.35
CA VAL A 95 -6.22 6.12 -1.94
C VAL A 95 -7.70 6.23 -1.55
N GLU A 96 -8.45 5.12 -1.60
CA GLU A 96 -9.86 5.12 -1.17
C GLU A 96 -10.02 5.46 0.31
N ASN A 97 -9.14 4.95 1.16
CA ASN A 97 -9.17 5.22 2.60
C ASN A 97 -8.82 6.67 2.92
N GLU A 98 -7.88 7.27 2.19
CA GLU A 98 -7.52 8.70 2.32
C GLU A 98 -8.71 9.59 1.94
N LYS A 99 -9.36 9.35 0.79
CA LYS A 99 -10.58 10.06 0.38
C LYS A 99 -11.71 9.96 1.41
N LYS A 100 -11.93 8.77 1.98
CA LYS A 100 -12.94 8.56 3.03
C LYS A 100 -12.62 9.34 4.31
N LYS A 101 -11.35 9.55 4.65
CA LYS A 101 -10.93 10.37 5.79
C LYS A 101 -11.16 11.85 5.53
N GLU A 102 -10.81 12.34 4.35
CA GLU A 102 -11.04 13.74 3.93
C GLU A 102 -12.53 14.10 3.97
N ILE A 103 -13.41 13.28 3.37
CA ILE A 103 -14.87 13.49 3.39
C ILE A 103 -15.42 13.53 4.82
N LYS A 104 -14.91 12.67 5.71
CA LYS A 104 -15.33 12.65 7.13
C LYS A 104 -14.87 13.90 7.87
N ALA A 105 -13.64 14.37 7.63
CA ALA A 105 -13.10 15.59 8.21
C ALA A 105 -13.91 16.83 7.75
N GLU A 106 -14.15 16.97 6.43
CA GLU A 106 -14.96 18.08 5.89
C GLU A 106 -16.40 18.09 6.43
N THR A 107 -17.00 16.91 6.63
CA THR A 107 -18.35 16.79 7.21
C THR A 107 -18.36 17.18 8.69
N GLN A 108 -17.28 16.90 9.43
CA GLN A 108 -17.14 17.32 10.83
C GLN A 108 -16.96 18.83 10.93
N THR A 109 -16.07 19.43 10.12
CA THR A 109 -15.84 20.88 10.11
C THR A 109 -17.10 21.66 9.72
N LYS A 110 -17.87 21.18 8.73
CA LYS A 110 -19.16 21.81 8.36
C LYS A 110 -20.19 21.74 9.50
N LYS A 111 -20.26 20.62 10.25
CA LYS A 111 -21.16 20.51 11.41
C LYS A 111 -20.76 21.43 12.56
N GLU A 112 -19.46 21.58 12.82
CA GLU A 112 -18.94 22.50 13.84
C GLU A 112 -19.22 23.96 13.49
N VAL A 113 -19.01 24.37 12.25
CA VAL A 113 -19.32 25.75 11.78
C VAL A 113 -20.82 26.05 11.85
N ILE A 114 -21.69 25.10 11.49
CA ILE A 114 -23.14 25.28 11.59
C ILE A 114 -23.58 25.44 13.06
N ASN A 115 -22.99 24.67 13.98
CA ASN A 115 -23.29 24.78 15.41
C ASN A 115 -22.76 26.09 16.03
N ALA A 116 -21.58 26.57 15.61
CA ALA A 116 -21.02 27.84 16.06
C ALA A 116 -21.90 29.05 15.66
N ASN A 117 -22.57 28.98 14.50
CA ASN A 117 -23.49 30.02 14.03
C ASN A 117 -24.90 29.94 14.66
N ASN A 118 -25.19 28.95 15.52
CA ASN A 118 -26.42 28.88 16.33
C ASN A 118 -26.07 28.81 17.83
N PRO A 119 -25.61 29.93 18.44
CA PRO A 119 -25.10 29.95 19.80
C PRO A 119 -26.14 29.57 20.88
N LEU A 120 -27.44 29.51 20.54
CA LEU A 120 -28.52 29.14 21.45
C LEU A 120 -29.07 27.72 21.21
N GLY A 121 -28.55 26.97 20.23
CA GLY A 121 -28.98 25.59 19.96
C GLY A 121 -30.46 25.43 19.63
N LEU A 122 -31.13 26.50 19.18
CA LEU A 122 -32.56 26.49 18.88
C LEU A 122 -32.83 25.64 17.64
N GLN A 123 -33.38 24.44 17.83
CA GLN A 123 -33.86 23.58 16.76
C GLN A 123 -35.30 24.00 16.39
N PRO A 124 -35.65 24.14 15.10
CA PRO A 124 -37.03 24.40 14.70
C PRO A 124 -37.92 23.24 15.20
N LYS A 125 -38.93 23.57 16.02
CA LYS A 125 -39.88 22.56 16.54
C LYS A 125 -40.51 21.82 15.37
N LYS A 126 -40.29 20.50 15.29
CA LYS A 126 -40.98 19.63 14.32
C LYS A 126 -42.48 19.85 14.48
N LYS A 127 -43.13 20.49 13.49
CA LYS A 127 -44.59 20.60 13.44
C LYS A 127 -45.13 19.16 13.43
N LYS A 128 -45.79 18.74 14.52
CA LYS A 128 -46.58 17.50 14.52
C LYS A 128 -47.60 17.64 13.39
N LYS A 129 -47.42 16.91 12.28
CA LYS A 129 -48.46 16.76 11.26
C LYS A 129 -49.66 16.12 11.98
N GLY A 130 -50.71 16.91 12.19
CA GLY A 130 -51.97 16.42 12.74
C GLY A 130 -52.48 15.28 11.86
N LYS A 131 -52.78 14.14 12.47
CA LYS A 131 -53.63 13.10 11.87
C LYS A 131 -55.00 13.74 11.65
N LYS A 132 -55.40 13.89 10.39
CA LYS A 132 -56.80 13.97 10.00
C LYS A 132 -57.27 12.56 9.69
#